data_AF-A0A820QN40-F1
#
_entry.id   AF-A0A820QN40-F1
#
_cell.length_a   1.000
_cell.length_b   1.000
_cell.length_c   1.000
_cell.angle_alpha   90.00
_cell.angle_beta   90.00
_cell.angle_gamma   90.00
#
_symmetry.space_group_name_H-M   'P 1'
#
loop_
_entity.id
_entity.type
_entity.pdbx_description
1 polymer ?
#
loop_
_entity_poly.entity_id
_entity_poly.type
_entity_poly.pdbx_seq_one_letter_code
_entity_poly.pdbx_strand_id
1 'polypeptide(L)' 'MTTSRVFFDAYADSTSLGRIVFELFDSECPKTCENFRALCTMEKG' A
#
# COMPACT_ATOMS: atom_id res chain seq x y z
N MET A 1 -12.16 -9.95 10.51
CA MET A 1 -10.78 -9.47 10.34
C MET A 1 -10.75 -8.74 9.02
N THR A 2 -10.49 -7.45 9.03
CA THR A 2 -10.45 -6.61 7.82
C THR A 2 -9.05 -6.66 7.24
N THR A 3 -8.89 -7.17 6.01
CA THR A 3 -7.63 -7.05 5.27
C THR A 3 -7.54 -5.67 4.62
N SER A 4 -6.48 -4.94 4.93
CA SER A 4 -6.20 -3.63 4.37
C SER A 4 -5.68 -3.75 2.94
N ARG A 5 -6.17 -2.90 2.04
CA ARG A 5 -5.70 -2.81 0.65
C ARG A 5 -5.13 -1.43 0.37
N VAL A 6 -3.99 -1.39 -0.29
CA VAL A 6 -3.31 -0.16 -0.73
C VAL A 6 -2.86 -0.31 -2.18
N PHE A 7 -2.47 0.78 -2.83
CA PHE A 7 -2.07 0.74 -4.23
C PHE A 7 -0.94 1.72 -4.53
N PHE A 8 -0.19 1.42 -5.59
CA PHE A 8 0.74 2.34 -6.23
C PHE A 8 0.34 2.56 -7.68
N ASP A 9 0.36 3.82 -8.10
CA ASP A 9 0.33 4.17 -9.51
C ASP A 9 1.79 4.24 -10.00
N ALA A 10 2.17 3.33 -10.88
CA ALA A 10 3.54 3.19 -11.35
C ALA A 10 3.75 3.94 -12.68
N TYR A 11 4.92 4.58 -12.80
CA TYR A 11 5.33 5.33 -14.00
C TYR A 11 6.78 4.98 -14.35
N ALA A 12 7.06 4.83 -15.65
CA ALA A 12 8.42 4.83 -16.18
C ALA A 12 8.59 6.11 -17.01
N ASP A 13 9.47 6.99 -16.56
CA ASP A 13 9.57 8.37 -17.03
C ASP A 13 8.20 9.07 -16.97
N SER A 14 7.65 9.44 -18.12
CA SER A 14 6.33 10.08 -18.27
C SER A 14 5.22 9.10 -18.66
N THR A 15 5.53 7.81 -18.81
CA THR A 15 4.56 6.80 -19.24
C THR A 15 3.98 6.08 -18.04
N SER A 16 2.65 6.09 -17.91
CA SER A 16 1.95 5.31 -16.88
C SER A 16 2.05 3.81 -17.20
N LEU A 17 2.53 3.03 -16.23
CA LEU A 17 2.59 1.57 -16.28
C LEU A 17 1.34 0.91 -15.69
N GLY A 18 0.44 1.70 -15.12
CA GLY A 18 -0.79 1.25 -14.48
C GLY A 18 -0.71 1.19 -12.95
N ARG A 19 -1.68 0.50 -12.35
CA ARG A 19 -1.87 0.43 -10.90
C ARG A 19 -1.55 -0.95 -10.35
N ILE A 20 -0.73 -0.99 -9.31
CA ILE A 20 -0.42 -2.18 -8.54
C ILE A 20 -1.25 -2.13 -7.25
N VAL A 21 -2.05 -3.16 -6.99
CA VAL A 21 -2.88 -3.26 -5.78
C VAL A 21 -2.30 -4.34 -4.86
N PHE A 22 -2.10 -3.98 -3.59
CA PHE A 22 -1.60 -4.87 -2.56
C PHE A 22 -2.71 -5.19 -1.56
N GLU A 23 -2.79 -6.45 -1.15
CA GLU A 23 -3.55 -6.89 0.02
C GLU A 23 -2.57 -7.21 1.15
N LEU A 24 -2.83 -6.67 2.33
CA LEU A 24 -1.95 -6.78 3.48
C LEU A 24 -2.41 -7.90 4.43
N PHE A 25 -1.45 -8.70 4.90
CA PHE A 25 -1.67 -9.77 5.86
C PHE A 25 -1.73 -9.22 7.30
N ASP A 26 -2.77 -8.44 7.57
CA ASP A 26 -2.95 -7.74 8.86
C ASP A 26 -2.99 -8.70 10.07
N SER A 27 -3.41 -9.96 9.87
CA SER A 27 -3.41 -11.00 10.91
C SER A 27 -2.02 -11.50 11.27
N GLU A 28 -1.15 -11.62 10.28
CA GLU A 28 0.18 -12.21 10.43
C GLU A 28 1.22 -11.18 10.90
N CYS A 29 1.14 -9.95 10.37
CA CYS A 29 2.15 -8.92 10.58
C CYS A 29 1.52 -7.53 10.84
N PRO A 30 0.72 -7.35 11.90
CA PRO A 30 -0.09 -6.14 12.10
C PRO A 30 0.73 -4.84 12.13
N LYS A 31 1.88 -4.83 12.81
CA LYS A 31 2.74 -3.63 12.92
C LYS A 31 3.36 -3.24 11.57
N THR A 32 3.79 -4.23 10.79
CA THR A 32 4.38 -4.00 9.47
C THR A 32 3.33 -3.50 8.49
N CYS A 33 2.14 -4.10 8.51
CA CYS A 33 1.03 -3.72 7.66
C CYS A 33 0.52 -2.31 7.99
N GLU A 34 0.40 -1.94 9.27
CA GLU A 34 0.05 -0.57 9.68
C GLU A 34 1.09 0.45 9.19
N ASN A 35 2.38 0.16 9.38
CA ASN A 35 3.46 1.03 8.90
C ASN A 35 3.40 1.23 7.38
N PHE A 36 3.28 0.14 6.61
CA PHE A 36 3.22 0.22 5.16
C PHE A 36 1.97 0.95 4.67
N ARG A 37 0.82 0.68 5.29
CA ARG A 37 -0.44 1.39 5.01
C ARG A 37 -0.30 2.88 5.25
N ALA A 38 0.24 3.29 6.40
CA ALA A 38 0.41 4.70 6.77
C ALA A 38 1.33 5.45 5.80
N LEU A 39 2.39 4.79 5.30
CA LEU A 39 3.26 5.34 4.26
C LEU A 39 2.52 5.53 2.93
N CYS A 40 1.67 4.57 2.54
CA CYS A 40 0.89 4.66 1.30
C CYS A 40 -0.19 5.76 1.35
N THR A 41 -0.79 6.00 2.52
CA THR A 41 -1.84 7.00 2.72
C THR A 41 -1.32 8.39 3.06
N MET A 42 -0.01 8.52 3.35
CA MET A 42 0.62 9.75 3.85
C MET A 42 -0.05 10.29 5.13
N GLU A 43 -0.71 9.42 5.92
CA GLU A 43 -1.49 9.86 7.08
C GLU A 43 -0.62 10.27 8.29
N LYS A 44 0.68 9.93 8.26
CA LYS A 44 1.64 10.23 9.34
C LYS A 44 2.81 11.16 8.96
N GLY A 45 2.72 11.84 7.81
CA GLY A 45 3.69 12.86 7.37
C GLY A 45 4.77 12.33 6.46
#